data_AF-A0A6P7HWF5-F1
#
_entry.id   AF-A0A6P7HWF5-F1
#
_cell.length_a   1.000
_cell.length_b   1.000
_cell.length_c   1.000
_cell.angle_alpha   90.00
_cell.angle_beta   90.00
_cell.angle_gamma   90.00
#
_symmetry.space_group_name_H-M   'P 1'
#
loop_
_entity.id
_entity.type
_entity.pdbx_description
1 polymer ?
#
loop_
_entity_poly.entity_id
_entity_poly.type
_entity_poly.pdbx_seq_one_letter_code
_entity_poly.pdbx_strand_id
1 'polypeptide(L)'
;MVKRSTTEKSFCRTAELILKNNTHCSGMEMVLEPLLRERGFGVAEGRHKEHLKNMANAAGQSCRDYTPPGGETLEQVKLRFKKFLKALFKRMLDEHSFSGPDTSSGAAAAITCGADVPPGGSANDSLHGVSVHALVVSHGAYIRVAIRHLVEDLNCTLPAGVKISQVFSPCPNTGISRFILTLSRSESRPVLSAARCVFTNRTEHLENLTEAE
;
A
#
# COMPACT_ATOMS: atom_id res chain seq x y z
N MET A 1 23.46 -9.07 -18.39
CA MET A 1 22.19 -9.78 -18.62
C MET A 1 21.48 -9.95 -17.27
N VAL A 2 20.61 -8.99 -16.89
CA VAL A 2 19.89 -9.02 -15.61
C VAL A 2 18.74 -10.02 -15.76
N LYS A 3 18.82 -11.16 -15.07
CA LYS A 3 17.71 -12.11 -14.98
C LYS A 3 16.60 -11.45 -14.16
N ARG A 4 15.62 -10.83 -14.84
CA ARG A 4 14.36 -10.38 -14.21
C ARG A 4 13.67 -11.62 -13.62
N SER A 5 13.42 -11.61 -12.32
CA SER A 5 12.77 -12.74 -11.64
C SER A 5 11.33 -12.88 -12.15
N THR A 6 10.80 -14.11 -12.16
CA THR A 6 9.40 -14.41 -12.52
C THR A 6 8.39 -13.63 -11.68
N THR A 7 8.76 -13.24 -10.45
CA THR A 7 7.99 -12.37 -9.56
C THR A 7 7.84 -10.94 -10.08
N GLU A 8 8.84 -10.39 -10.76
CA GLU A 8 8.82 -9.03 -11.30
C GLU A 8 7.82 -8.87 -12.46
N LYS A 9 7.64 -9.94 -13.23
CA LYS A 9 6.70 -9.98 -14.37
C LYS A 9 5.22 -9.99 -13.92
N SER A 10 4.91 -10.57 -12.77
CA SER A 10 3.52 -10.76 -12.34
C SER A 10 2.86 -9.47 -11.85
N PHE A 11 3.55 -8.65 -11.04
CA PHE A 11 2.94 -7.43 -10.51
C PHE A 11 2.85 -6.31 -11.56
N CYS A 12 3.84 -6.21 -12.46
CA CYS A 12 3.80 -5.27 -13.58
C CYS A 12 2.56 -5.53 -14.44
N ARG A 13 2.27 -6.82 -14.72
CA ARG A 13 1.08 -7.21 -15.47
C ARG A 13 -0.21 -6.77 -14.78
N THR A 14 -0.31 -6.92 -13.46
CA THR A 14 -1.47 -6.45 -12.70
C THR A 14 -1.65 -4.94 -12.85
N ALA A 15 -0.58 -4.15 -12.71
CA ALA A 15 -0.63 -2.70 -12.88
C ALA A 15 -1.05 -2.29 -14.31
N GLU A 16 -0.48 -2.93 -15.33
CA GLU A 16 -0.86 -2.71 -16.73
C GLU A 16 -2.35 -3.00 -16.98
N LEU A 17 -2.88 -4.10 -16.44
CA LEU A 17 -4.28 -4.46 -16.59
C LEU A 17 -5.21 -3.45 -15.89
N ILE A 18 -4.83 -2.97 -14.70
CA ILE A 18 -5.60 -1.93 -14.00
C ILE A 18 -5.61 -0.64 -14.84
N LEU A 19 -4.45 -0.19 -15.32
CA LEU A 19 -4.33 1.02 -16.15
C LEU A 19 -5.11 0.89 -17.47
N LYS A 20 -5.04 -0.27 -18.12
CA LYS A 20 -5.77 -0.53 -19.37
C LYS A 20 -7.29 -0.41 -19.21
N ASN A 21 -7.83 -0.81 -18.06
CA ASN A 21 -9.26 -0.74 -17.77
C ASN A 21 -9.67 0.59 -17.11
N ASN A 22 -8.73 1.50 -16.87
CA ASN A 22 -9.02 2.79 -16.26
C ASN A 22 -9.45 3.82 -17.31
N THR A 23 -10.49 4.59 -17.02
CA THR A 23 -11.10 5.58 -17.94
C THR A 23 -10.52 6.99 -17.82
N HIS A 24 -9.66 7.25 -16.84
CA HIS A 24 -9.19 8.62 -16.49
C HIS A 24 -7.67 8.78 -16.52
N CYS A 25 -6.91 7.69 -16.55
CA CYS A 25 -5.45 7.65 -16.47
C CYS A 25 -4.82 7.15 -17.77
N SER A 26 -5.47 7.39 -18.91
CA SER A 26 -4.89 7.04 -20.22
C SER A 26 -3.58 7.81 -20.43
N GLY A 27 -2.50 7.08 -20.75
CA GLY A 27 -1.17 7.67 -20.93
C GLY A 27 -0.38 7.93 -19.64
N MET A 28 -0.86 7.52 -18.47
CA MET A 28 -0.10 7.60 -17.23
C MET A 28 1.12 6.67 -17.27
N GLU A 29 2.32 7.22 -16.99
CA GLU A 29 3.55 6.45 -16.96
C GLU A 29 3.62 5.56 -15.72
N MET A 30 3.82 4.26 -15.94
CA MET A 30 4.11 3.31 -14.86
C MET A 30 5.57 3.41 -14.46
N VAL A 31 5.83 3.75 -13.19
CA VAL A 31 7.19 3.80 -12.64
C VAL A 31 7.52 2.52 -11.88
N LEU A 32 8.57 1.83 -12.33
CA LEU A 32 9.08 0.63 -11.67
C LEU A 32 9.97 1.03 -10.50
N GLU A 33 9.57 0.66 -9.29
CA GLU A 33 10.28 0.98 -8.05
C GLU A 33 10.79 -0.30 -7.37
N PRO A 34 12.11 -0.59 -7.43
CA PRO A 34 12.70 -1.79 -6.84
C PRO A 34 12.45 -1.95 -5.33
N LEU A 35 12.21 -0.85 -4.60
CA LEU A 35 11.88 -0.90 -3.19
C LEU A 35 10.56 -1.62 -2.89
N LEU A 36 9.66 -1.74 -3.88
CA LEU A 36 8.35 -2.39 -3.76
C LEU A 36 8.36 -3.91 -3.99
N ARG A 37 9.53 -4.51 -4.26
CA ARG A 37 9.63 -5.96 -4.47
C ARG A 37 9.22 -6.75 -3.22
N GLU A 38 8.82 -8.00 -3.44
CA GLU A 38 8.47 -8.93 -2.37
C GLU A 38 9.62 -9.12 -1.36
N ARG A 39 9.27 -9.51 -0.13
CA ARG A 39 10.20 -9.99 0.89
C ARG A 39 11.06 -11.11 0.31
N GLY A 40 12.38 -11.00 0.44
CA GLY A 40 13.30 -12.08 0.10
C GLY A 40 13.12 -13.25 1.08
N PHE A 41 12.96 -14.45 0.56
CA PHE A 41 12.82 -15.68 1.36
C PHE A 41 14.09 -16.54 1.34
N GLY A 42 15.17 -16.06 0.71
CA GLY A 42 16.48 -16.72 0.74
C GLY A 42 16.40 -18.16 0.28
N VAL A 43 16.90 -19.09 1.10
CA VAL A 43 16.90 -20.53 0.78
C VAL A 43 15.49 -21.14 0.62
N ALA A 44 14.43 -20.46 1.07
CA ALA A 44 13.06 -20.92 0.93
C ALA A 44 12.40 -20.46 -0.38
N GLU A 45 13.07 -19.65 -1.21
CA GLU A 45 12.52 -19.20 -2.50
C GLU A 45 12.34 -20.37 -3.48
N GLY A 46 11.24 -20.31 -4.25
CA GLY A 46 10.87 -21.36 -5.22
C GLY A 46 10.36 -22.66 -4.58
N ARG A 47 10.31 -22.75 -3.25
CA ARG A 47 9.79 -23.93 -2.52
C ARG A 47 8.31 -23.76 -2.20
N HIS A 48 7.64 -24.87 -1.91
CA HIS A 48 6.25 -24.85 -1.47
C HIS A 48 6.10 -24.11 -0.13
N LYS A 49 4.97 -23.42 0.08
CA LYS A 49 4.72 -22.60 1.29
C LYS A 49 4.87 -23.39 2.60
N GLU A 50 4.57 -24.69 2.58
CA GLU A 50 4.75 -25.60 3.71
C GLU A 50 6.22 -25.76 4.12
N HIS A 51 7.16 -25.64 3.18
CA HIS A 51 8.58 -25.71 3.51
C HIS A 51 8.97 -24.59 4.48
N LEU A 52 8.54 -23.36 4.22
CA LEU A 52 8.79 -22.23 5.11
C LEU A 52 8.13 -22.43 6.49
N LYS A 53 6.91 -22.99 6.53
CA LYS A 53 6.24 -23.32 7.80
C LYS A 53 7.04 -24.35 8.59
N ASN A 54 7.53 -25.39 7.94
CA ASN A 54 8.31 -26.45 8.58
C ASN A 54 9.65 -25.90 9.12
N MET A 55 10.33 -25.04 8.36
CA MET A 55 11.55 -24.36 8.83
C MET A 55 11.29 -23.50 10.07
N ALA A 56 10.19 -22.74 10.07
CA ALA A 56 9.80 -21.92 11.22
C ALA A 56 9.49 -22.77 12.46
N ASN A 57 8.72 -23.85 12.28
CA ASN A 57 8.40 -24.79 13.36
C ASN A 57 9.65 -25.45 13.93
N ALA A 58 10.59 -25.88 13.08
CA ALA A 58 11.87 -26.46 13.51
C ALA A 58 12.73 -25.44 14.29
N ALA A 59 12.57 -24.15 14.03
CA ALA A 59 13.22 -23.07 14.76
C ALA A 59 12.43 -22.58 15.99
N GLY A 60 11.30 -23.21 16.32
CA GLY A 60 10.44 -22.81 17.45
C GLY A 60 9.79 -21.43 17.28
N GLN A 61 9.68 -20.94 16.05
CA GLN A 61 9.19 -19.59 15.74
C GLN A 61 7.87 -19.64 14.97
N SER A 62 7.09 -18.57 15.09
CA SER A 62 5.92 -18.38 14.23
C SER A 62 6.38 -18.22 12.77
N CYS A 63 5.67 -18.83 11.81
CA CYS A 63 5.98 -18.67 10.39
C CYS A 63 5.93 -17.20 9.92
N ARG A 64 5.24 -16.32 10.66
CA ARG A 64 5.10 -14.90 10.34
C ARG A 64 6.38 -14.13 10.66
N ASP A 65 7.07 -14.51 11.73
CA ASP A 65 8.22 -13.78 12.30
C ASP A 65 9.55 -14.43 11.92
N TYR A 66 9.51 -15.72 11.57
CA TYR A 66 10.66 -16.46 11.10
C TYR A 66 11.30 -15.80 9.86
N THR A 67 12.63 -15.74 9.87
CA THR A 67 13.44 -15.31 8.73
C THR A 67 14.33 -16.48 8.30
N PRO A 68 14.09 -17.07 7.12
CA PRO A 68 14.93 -18.14 6.60
C PRO A 68 16.35 -17.63 6.30
N PRO A 69 17.37 -18.50 6.32
CA PRO A 69 18.74 -18.13 5.94
C PRO A 69 18.79 -17.45 4.57
N GLY A 70 19.52 -16.33 4.49
CA GLY A 70 19.61 -15.49 3.28
C GLY A 70 18.33 -14.72 2.93
N GLY A 71 17.26 -14.84 3.73
CA GLY A 71 16.02 -14.08 3.58
C GLY A 71 16.10 -12.69 4.21
N GLU A 72 15.12 -11.84 3.90
CA GLU A 72 14.96 -10.53 4.51
C GLU A 72 14.18 -10.62 5.82
N THR A 73 14.62 -9.86 6.83
CA THR A 73 13.87 -9.66 8.07
C THR A 73 12.70 -8.70 7.86
N LEU A 74 11.71 -8.74 8.76
CA LEU A 74 10.60 -7.78 8.73
C LEU A 74 11.08 -6.32 8.85
N GLU A 75 12.13 -6.08 9.64
CA GLU A 75 12.75 -4.76 9.79
C GLU A 75 13.44 -4.27 8.51
N GLN A 76 14.09 -5.17 7.75
CA GLN A 76 14.67 -4.82 6.46
C GLN A 76 13.57 -4.45 5.44
N VAL A 77 12.48 -5.20 5.39
CA VAL A 77 11.31 -4.87 4.55
C VAL A 77 10.71 -3.53 4.97
N LYS A 78 10.54 -3.29 6.27
CA LYS A 78 10.05 -2.01 6.81
C LYS A 78 10.97 -0.85 6.43
N LEU A 79 12.28 -1.04 6.46
CA LEU A 79 13.25 -0.02 6.04
C LEU A 79 13.11 0.31 4.54
N ARG A 80 12.87 -0.69 3.68
CA ARG A 80 12.57 -0.46 2.26
C ARG A 80 11.30 0.36 2.09
N PHE A 81 10.24 0.02 2.82
CA PHE A 81 8.99 0.78 2.80
C PHE A 81 9.16 2.22 3.28
N LYS A 82 9.94 2.46 4.35
CA LYS A 82 10.28 3.82 4.80
C LYS A 82 11.03 4.62 3.73
N LYS A 83 11.95 4.00 3.00
CA LYS A 83 12.66 4.63 1.88
C LYS A 83 11.71 4.97 0.74
N PHE A 84 10.81 4.05 0.40
CA PHE A 84 9.77 4.24 -0.60
C PHE A 84 8.85 5.42 -0.24
N LEU A 85 8.33 5.48 0.99
CA LEU A 85 7.45 6.59 1.42
C LEU A 85 8.16 7.95 1.30
N LYS A 86 9.44 8.04 1.67
CA LYS A 86 10.22 9.28 1.50
C LYS A 86 10.33 9.70 0.04
N ALA A 87 10.60 8.75 -0.86
CA ALA A 87 10.67 9.01 -2.30
C ALA A 87 9.30 9.43 -2.85
N LEU A 88 8.23 8.73 -2.47
CA LEU A 88 6.86 9.04 -2.88
C LEU A 88 6.45 10.44 -2.41
N PHE A 89 6.65 10.78 -1.14
CA PHE A 89 6.27 12.09 -0.61
C PHE A 89 7.00 13.23 -1.28
N LYS A 90 8.31 13.06 -1.52
CA LYS A 90 9.09 14.04 -2.27
C LYS A 90 8.52 14.24 -3.66
N ARG A 91 8.30 13.15 -4.41
CA ARG A 91 7.76 13.20 -5.77
C ARG A 91 6.39 13.87 -5.83
N MET A 92 5.47 13.48 -4.94
CA MET A 92 4.12 14.06 -4.90
C MET A 92 4.14 15.57 -4.60
N LEU A 93 5.02 16.03 -3.71
CA LEU A 93 5.17 17.46 -3.46
C LEU A 93 5.83 18.18 -4.65
N ASP A 94 6.88 17.61 -5.23
CA ASP A 94 7.58 18.24 -6.36
C ASP A 94 6.66 18.40 -7.59
N GLU A 95 5.81 17.41 -7.88
CA GLU A 95 4.90 17.39 -9.05
C GLU A 95 3.61 18.21 -8.82
N HIS A 96 3.08 18.27 -7.60
CA HIS A 96 1.73 18.81 -7.34
C HIS A 96 1.69 20.05 -6.42
N SER A 97 2.84 20.59 -5.98
CA SER A 97 2.85 21.81 -5.14
C SER A 97 2.81 23.12 -5.94
N PHE A 98 2.65 23.10 -7.27
CA PHE A 98 2.76 24.29 -8.13
C PHE A 98 1.46 24.75 -8.82
N SER A 99 0.31 24.13 -8.53
CA SER A 99 -0.98 24.62 -9.03
C SER A 99 -1.61 25.64 -8.05
N GLY A 100 -1.34 26.93 -8.24
CA GLY A 100 -2.09 28.06 -7.65
C GLY A 100 -3.18 28.61 -8.59
N PRO A 101 -4.09 29.53 -8.18
CA PRO A 101 -3.85 30.59 -7.18
C PRO A 101 -4.81 30.58 -5.96
N ASP A 102 -4.34 31.26 -4.92
CA ASP A 102 -5.15 31.84 -3.86
C ASP A 102 -6.28 32.71 -4.44
N THR A 103 -7.52 32.25 -4.32
CA THR A 103 -8.66 33.18 -4.27
C THR A 103 -8.98 33.42 -2.80
N SER A 104 -8.51 34.56 -2.31
CA SER A 104 -9.07 35.25 -1.16
C SER A 104 -10.56 35.49 -1.38
N SER A 105 -11.39 34.54 -0.94
CA SER A 105 -12.78 34.75 -0.59
C SER A 105 -12.99 34.12 0.76
N GLY A 106 -13.20 34.97 1.76
CA GLY A 106 -13.51 34.57 3.12
C GLY A 106 -14.73 33.67 3.14
N ALA A 107 -14.48 32.39 3.41
CA ALA A 107 -15.37 31.55 4.18
C ALA A 107 -14.45 30.58 4.90
N ALA A 108 -14.35 30.71 6.23
CA ALA A 108 -13.98 29.60 7.08
C ALA A 108 -15.08 28.53 6.91
N ALA A 109 -15.03 27.80 5.79
CA ALA A 109 -15.70 26.53 5.69
C ALA A 109 -14.89 25.63 6.61
N ALA A 110 -15.36 25.55 7.85
CA ALA A 110 -14.97 24.51 8.78
C ALA A 110 -14.79 23.23 7.98
N ILE A 111 -13.62 22.61 8.13
CA ILE A 111 -13.45 21.21 7.81
C ILE A 111 -14.54 20.52 8.63
N THR A 112 -15.68 20.28 7.99
CA THR A 112 -16.57 19.24 8.47
C THR A 112 -15.72 18.01 8.30
N CYS A 113 -15.21 17.52 9.44
CA CYS A 113 -15.07 16.10 9.68
C CYS A 113 -16.37 15.49 9.17
N GLY A 114 -16.39 15.15 7.87
CA GLY A 114 -17.46 14.40 7.27
C GLY A 114 -17.57 13.20 8.17
N ALA A 115 -18.65 13.18 8.94
CA ALA A 115 -18.97 12.14 9.88
C ALA A 115 -18.68 10.81 9.21
N ASP A 116 -18.17 9.86 9.99
CA ASP A 116 -18.00 8.45 9.65
C ASP A 116 -19.19 7.93 8.83
N VAL A 117 -19.21 8.20 7.52
CA VAL A 117 -20.02 7.47 6.58
C VAL A 117 -19.28 6.16 6.50
N PRO A 118 -19.87 5.05 6.99
CA PRO A 118 -19.27 3.74 6.84
C PRO A 118 -18.90 3.62 5.36
N PRO A 119 -17.67 3.18 5.03
CA PRO A 119 -17.29 3.01 3.64
C PRO A 119 -18.40 2.23 2.92
N GLY A 120 -19.06 2.88 1.96
CA GLY A 120 -20.30 2.39 1.36
C GLY A 120 -20.08 1.27 0.35
N GLY A 121 -18.94 0.56 0.46
CA GLY A 121 -18.46 -0.40 -0.54
C GLY A 121 -18.10 0.26 -1.88
N SER A 122 -18.04 1.59 -1.97
CA SER A 122 -17.76 2.24 -3.25
C SER A 122 -16.27 2.31 -3.54
N ALA A 123 -15.91 2.14 -4.81
CA ALA A 123 -14.55 2.34 -5.30
C ALA A 123 -14.02 3.75 -4.99
N ASN A 124 -14.90 4.75 -4.84
CA ASN A 124 -14.55 6.15 -4.55
C ASN A 124 -14.66 6.52 -3.07
N ASP A 125 -14.85 5.55 -2.17
CA ASP A 125 -14.96 5.80 -0.73
C ASP A 125 -13.85 6.74 -0.23
N SER A 126 -14.28 7.83 0.41
CA SER A 126 -13.43 8.84 1.04
C SER A 126 -12.50 9.65 0.11
N LEU A 127 -12.74 9.71 -1.21
CA LEU A 127 -11.96 10.57 -2.13
C LEU A 127 -12.37 12.05 -2.13
N HIS A 128 -13.44 12.43 -1.42
CA HIS A 128 -13.94 13.81 -1.40
C HIS A 128 -12.87 14.76 -0.81
N GLY A 129 -12.39 15.72 -1.61
CA GLY A 129 -11.34 16.68 -1.21
C GLY A 129 -9.90 16.17 -1.37
N VAL A 130 -9.68 14.99 -1.96
CA VAL A 130 -8.33 14.49 -2.29
C VAL A 130 -7.98 14.88 -3.72
N SER A 131 -6.97 15.75 -3.89
CA SER A 131 -6.55 16.26 -5.21
C SER A 131 -5.55 15.38 -5.95
N VAL A 132 -4.85 14.47 -5.25
CA VAL A 132 -3.80 13.62 -5.81
C VAL A 132 -3.97 12.19 -5.35
N HIS A 133 -3.85 11.23 -6.27
CA HIS A 133 -4.02 9.80 -5.96
C HIS A 133 -2.93 8.96 -6.63
N ALA A 134 -2.26 8.12 -5.84
CA ALA A 134 -1.22 7.21 -6.30
C ALA A 134 -1.69 5.76 -6.22
N LEU A 135 -1.48 4.99 -7.30
CA LEU A 135 -1.67 3.54 -7.30
C LEU A 135 -0.33 2.85 -7.05
N VAL A 136 -0.26 1.98 -6.05
CA VAL A 136 0.92 1.18 -5.73
C VAL A 136 0.56 -0.29 -5.83
N VAL A 137 1.22 -1.03 -6.73
CA VAL A 137 1.06 -2.48 -6.88
C VAL A 137 2.31 -3.17 -6.34
N SER A 138 2.12 -4.13 -5.44
CA SER A 138 3.21 -4.82 -4.74
C SER A 138 2.76 -6.23 -4.32
N HIS A 139 3.39 -6.80 -3.29
CA HIS A 139 3.24 -8.21 -2.91
C HIS A 139 2.76 -8.38 -1.46
N GLY A 140 2.20 -9.55 -1.15
CA GLY A 140 1.49 -9.79 0.10
C GLY A 140 2.33 -9.63 1.37
N ALA A 141 3.57 -10.14 1.39
CA ALA A 141 4.40 -10.02 2.60
C ALA A 141 4.91 -8.58 2.78
N TYR A 142 5.28 -7.91 1.68
CA TYR A 142 5.61 -6.48 1.68
C TYR A 142 4.45 -5.60 2.16
N ILE A 143 3.27 -5.74 1.54
CA ILE A 143 2.06 -4.95 1.85
C ILE A 143 1.68 -5.10 3.32
N ARG A 144 1.76 -6.32 3.87
CA ARG A 144 1.46 -6.54 5.27
C ARG A 144 2.41 -5.80 6.22
N VAL A 145 3.70 -5.73 5.91
CA VAL A 145 4.68 -4.93 6.69
C VAL A 145 4.40 -3.43 6.50
N ALA A 146 4.05 -2.99 5.29
CA ALA A 146 3.71 -1.61 4.99
C ALA A 146 2.47 -1.13 5.77
N ILE A 147 1.39 -1.91 5.77
CA ILE A 147 0.17 -1.62 6.54
C ILE A 147 0.49 -1.55 8.04
N ARG A 148 1.27 -2.49 8.55
CA ARG A 148 1.72 -2.46 9.95
C ARG A 148 2.47 -1.17 10.28
N HIS A 149 3.43 -0.78 9.43
CA HIS A 149 4.19 0.46 9.63
C HIS A 149 3.28 1.71 9.60
N LEU A 150 2.32 1.78 8.67
CA LEU A 150 1.36 2.88 8.60
C LEU A 150 0.53 2.97 9.89
N VAL A 151 0.01 1.85 10.38
CA VAL A 151 -0.90 1.80 11.53
C VAL A 151 -0.15 2.01 12.84
N GLU A 152 0.91 1.24 13.09
CA GLU A 152 1.60 1.21 14.39
C GLU A 152 2.65 2.32 14.52
N ASP A 153 3.48 2.55 13.49
CA ASP A 153 4.61 3.49 13.61
C ASP A 153 4.25 4.91 13.17
N LEU A 154 3.27 5.08 12.26
CA LEU A 154 2.82 6.38 11.74
C LEU A 154 1.49 6.83 12.33
N ASN A 155 0.96 6.12 13.34
CA ASN A 155 -0.28 6.44 14.05
C ASN A 155 -1.47 6.68 13.10
N CYS A 156 -1.59 5.87 12.07
CA CYS A 156 -2.68 5.99 11.10
C CYS A 156 -4.02 5.66 11.76
N THR A 157 -4.99 6.59 11.64
CA THR A 157 -6.32 6.40 12.21
C THR A 157 -7.10 5.33 11.44
N LEU A 158 -7.81 4.47 12.16
CA LEU A 158 -8.58 3.37 11.58
C LEU A 158 -10.08 3.70 11.57
N PRO A 159 -10.86 3.17 10.62
CA PRO A 159 -12.31 3.31 10.63
C PRO A 159 -12.91 2.69 11.90
N ALA A 160 -14.01 3.29 12.39
CA ALA A 160 -14.73 2.77 13.55
C ALA A 160 -15.17 1.31 13.35
N GLY A 161 -15.04 0.49 14.40
CA GLY A 161 -15.47 -0.91 14.41
C GLY A 161 -14.55 -1.91 13.69
N VAL A 162 -13.48 -1.46 13.03
CA VAL A 162 -12.52 -2.36 12.36
C VAL A 162 -11.65 -3.09 13.39
N LYS A 163 -11.57 -4.42 13.29
CA LYS A 163 -10.70 -5.24 14.15
C LYS A 163 -9.25 -5.17 13.69
N ILE A 164 -8.32 -4.95 14.61
CA ILE A 164 -6.86 -4.96 14.32
C ILE A 164 -6.41 -6.27 13.64
N SER A 165 -7.00 -7.42 14.01
CA SER A 165 -6.70 -8.71 13.39
C SER A 165 -7.05 -8.73 11.89
N GLN A 166 -8.10 -8.03 11.48
CA GLN A 166 -8.49 -7.87 10.08
C GLN A 166 -7.53 -6.92 9.35
N VAL A 167 -7.13 -5.81 9.98
CA VAL A 167 -6.15 -4.86 9.42
C VAL A 167 -4.82 -5.55 9.11
N PHE A 168 -4.37 -6.46 9.99
CA PHE A 168 -3.11 -7.19 9.83
C PHE A 168 -3.24 -8.58 9.19
N SER A 169 -4.40 -8.86 8.60
CA SER A 169 -4.63 -10.08 7.84
C SER A 169 -3.72 -10.12 6.59
N PRO A 170 -3.38 -11.31 6.07
CA PRO A 170 -2.68 -11.42 4.79
C PRO A 170 -3.49 -10.76 3.66
N CYS A 171 -2.83 -9.96 2.82
CA CYS A 171 -3.46 -9.39 1.63
C CYS A 171 -3.73 -10.51 0.60
N PRO A 172 -4.99 -10.71 0.17
CA PRO A 172 -5.32 -11.64 -0.90
C PRO A 172 -4.78 -11.14 -2.25
N ASN A 173 -4.73 -12.02 -3.25
CA ASN A 173 -4.34 -11.62 -4.60
C ASN A 173 -5.30 -10.54 -5.11
N THR A 174 -4.74 -9.44 -5.63
CA THR A 174 -5.50 -8.24 -6.05
C THR A 174 -6.31 -7.55 -4.94
N GLY A 175 -6.07 -7.89 -3.67
CA GLY A 175 -6.69 -7.20 -2.54
C GLY A 175 -6.31 -5.73 -2.51
N ILE A 176 -7.29 -4.86 -2.28
CA ILE A 176 -7.12 -3.40 -2.35
C ILE A 176 -7.12 -2.81 -0.94
N SER A 177 -6.16 -1.93 -0.67
CA SER A 177 -6.11 -1.14 0.56
C SER A 177 -5.99 0.34 0.20
N ARG A 178 -6.62 1.22 0.98
CA ARG A 178 -6.57 2.67 0.76
C ARG A 178 -6.23 3.41 2.04
N PHE A 179 -5.26 4.30 1.90
CA PHE A 179 -4.82 5.23 2.93
C PHE A 179 -4.81 6.65 2.38
N ILE A 180 -5.13 7.61 3.23
CA ILE A 180 -5.05 9.04 2.94
C ILE A 180 -3.94 9.60 3.82
N LEU A 181 -2.93 10.19 3.17
CA LEU A 181 -1.74 10.74 3.82
C LEU A 181 -1.74 12.25 3.58
N THR A 182 -1.77 13.01 4.66
CA THR A 182 -1.72 14.48 4.61
C THR A 182 -0.27 14.90 4.79
N LEU A 183 0.27 15.58 3.78
CA LEU A 183 1.63 16.10 3.79
C LEU A 183 1.59 17.60 4.01
N SER A 184 2.52 18.10 4.83
CA SER A 184 2.80 19.51 5.01
C SER A 184 4.20 19.82 4.50
N ARG A 185 4.38 21.00 3.91
CA ARG A 185 5.68 21.48 3.46
C ARG A 185 6.39 22.13 4.65
N SER A 186 7.54 21.60 5.03
CA SER A 186 8.52 22.26 5.90
C SER A 186 9.70 22.73 5.06
N GLU A 187 10.45 23.73 5.53
CA GLU A 187 11.55 24.40 4.81
C GLU A 187 12.59 23.45 4.21
N SER A 188 12.75 22.24 4.76
CA SER A 188 13.77 21.29 4.30
C SER A 188 13.24 19.93 3.81
N ARG A 189 12.06 19.47 4.24
CA ARG A 189 11.55 18.12 3.94
C ARG A 189 10.02 18.02 3.95
N PRO A 190 9.44 17.07 3.18
CA PRO A 190 8.05 16.65 3.35
C PRO A 190 7.82 16.14 4.78
N VAL A 191 6.78 16.63 5.46
CA VAL A 191 6.37 16.15 6.79
C VAL A 191 4.97 15.56 6.71
N LEU A 192 4.81 14.30 7.13
CA LEU A 192 3.51 13.66 7.28
C LEU A 192 2.80 14.25 8.52
N SER A 193 1.70 14.97 8.32
CA SER A 193 0.93 15.60 9.39
C SER A 193 -0.25 14.75 9.85
N ALA A 194 -0.81 13.94 8.97
CA ALA A 194 -1.88 12.99 9.31
C ALA A 194 -1.87 11.77 8.40
N ALA A 195 -2.32 10.63 8.92
CA ALA A 195 -2.55 9.41 8.16
C ALA A 195 -3.89 8.79 8.57
N ARG A 196 -4.70 8.40 7.59
CA ARG A 196 -5.99 7.73 7.80
C ARG A 196 -6.11 6.51 6.91
N CYS A 197 -6.53 5.39 7.49
CA CYS A 197 -6.90 4.18 6.78
C CYS A 197 -8.37 4.31 6.38
N VAL A 198 -8.69 4.08 5.11
CA VAL A 198 -10.07 3.98 4.65
C VAL A 198 -10.51 2.51 4.69
N PHE A 199 -9.65 1.61 4.22
CA PHE A 199 -9.88 0.17 4.24
C PHE A 199 -8.61 -0.63 3.94
N THR A 200 -8.61 -1.90 4.33
CA THR A 200 -7.54 -2.86 4.02
C THR A 200 -8.08 -4.14 3.41
N ASN A 201 -7.34 -4.70 2.47
CA ASN A 201 -7.56 -6.04 1.91
C ASN A 201 -8.97 -6.27 1.34
N ARG A 202 -9.63 -5.26 0.76
CA ARG A 202 -10.94 -5.43 0.11
C ARG A 202 -10.83 -6.32 -1.13
N THR A 203 -11.84 -7.17 -1.32
CA THR A 203 -11.94 -8.14 -2.41
C THR A 203 -13.33 -8.22 -3.02
N GLU A 204 -14.18 -7.22 -2.81
CA GLU A 204 -15.55 -7.18 -3.34
C GLU A 204 -15.59 -7.41 -4.87
N HIS A 205 -14.56 -6.94 -5.59
CA HIS A 205 -14.41 -7.16 -7.04
C HIS A 205 -14.16 -8.63 -7.44
N LEU A 206 -13.85 -9.50 -6.48
CA LEU A 206 -13.66 -10.93 -6.69
C LEU A 206 -14.90 -11.75 -6.37
N GLU A 207 -15.86 -11.20 -5.63
CA GLU A 207 -17.05 -11.93 -5.16
C GLU A 207 -18.02 -12.29 -6.30
N ASN A 208 -17.97 -11.54 -7.41
CA ASN A 208 -18.78 -11.77 -8.61
C ASN A 208 -18.03 -12.54 -9.72
N LEU A 209 -16.82 -13.04 -9.45
CA LEU A 209 -16.13 -13.96 -10.37
C LEU A 209 -16.69 -15.36 -10.12
N THR A 210 -17.89 -15.64 -10.66
CA THR A 210 -18.33 -17.03 -10.87
C THR A 210 -17.20 -17.77 -11.59
N GLU A 211 -16.85 -18.95 -11.08
CA GLU A 211 -15.84 -19.84 -11.65
C GLU A 211 -16.06 -19.93 -13.17
N ALA A 212 -15.16 -19.30 -13.92
CA ALA A 212 -15.09 -19.54 -15.36
C ALA A 212 -14.54 -20.96 -15.51
N GLU A 213 -15.43 -21.89 -15.89
CA GLU A 213 -15.11 -23.25 -16.34
C GLU A 213 -14.09 -23.25 -17.50
#